data_AF-A0A1L8EA80-F1
#
_entry.id   AF-A0A1L8EA80-F1
#
_cell.length_a   1.000
_cell.length_b   1.000
_cell.length_c   1.000
_cell.angle_alpha   90.00
_cell.angle_beta   90.00
_cell.angle_gamma   90.00
#
_symmetry.space_group_name_H-M   'P 1'
#
loop_
_entity.id
_entity.type
_entity.pdbx_description
1 polymer ?
#
loop_
_entity_poly.entity_id
_entity_poly.type
_entity_poly.pdbx_seq_one_letter_code
_entity_poly.pdbx_strand_id
1 'polypeptide(L)'
;HVMKMSRSNKKNHDDSSTKNLSSITTLRRKTTQIGQATEANNNHSDSAYEDYNSKTKDLPCDRGSSTSSSSLGYNEENAVYREIPKTKDQQEAVASSMQAQDFKPEIRWPDLVAQLYLHLGAVYGFYLLFSAKSQTFMWLVLAVWVSGIGITAGAHRLWSHKSYNASLPLRIVLIFLFTIAGQRDAYTWALDHRIHHKFSETEADPHNAKRGFWFAHVGWLFLTPHPKVAEKRKVIDMSDLENDGVVMFQRKWFIPLFALISIGLPVLVPWHFWGESLWKSFWICFNLRFTTTLNAAFFVNSVAHMWGSRPYDKNISPVESRLVSFMALGEGWHNYHHVFPWDYKTGEFGSYRLNITTAFIDFCAKLGLATGLKSVSPDMIKRRAMKCGDGSRFLSDEYAHKDAVWGYGDRDIPKDDLQELKRM
;
A
#
# COMPACT_ATOMS: atom_id res chain seq x y z
N HIS A 1 7.30 -70.68 29.44
CA HIS A 1 6.69 -71.81 28.70
C HIS A 1 5.50 -71.30 27.91
N VAL A 2 5.67 -71.07 26.60
CA VAL A 2 5.12 -71.84 25.44
C VAL A 2 3.80 -71.21 24.95
N MET A 3 3.88 -70.27 23.99
CA MET A 3 3.61 -70.42 22.51
C MET A 3 2.16 -70.07 22.16
N LYS A 4 1.77 -69.46 21.03
CA LYS A 4 2.44 -68.89 19.85
C LYS A 4 1.41 -68.02 19.12
N MET A 5 1.83 -66.86 18.62
CA MET A 5 1.19 -66.17 17.50
C MET A 5 1.38 -66.95 16.19
N SER A 6 0.40 -66.89 15.29
CA SER A 6 0.60 -67.14 13.85
C SER A 6 -0.38 -66.34 13.01
N ARG A 7 0.17 -65.43 12.21
CA ARG A 7 -0.47 -64.67 11.13
C ARG A 7 -0.69 -65.58 9.92
N SER A 8 -1.83 -65.43 9.24
CA SER A 8 -2.03 -65.90 7.86
C SER A 8 -2.14 -64.69 6.93
N ASN A 9 -1.56 -64.84 5.74
CA ASN A 9 -1.18 -63.80 4.79
C ASN A 9 -1.61 -64.26 3.39
N LYS A 10 -2.20 -63.35 2.57
CA LYS A 10 -2.31 -63.37 1.09
C LYS A 10 -3.16 -64.50 0.46
N LYS A 11 -3.84 -64.36 -0.69
CA LYS A 11 -4.05 -63.32 -1.72
C LYS A 11 -5.17 -63.88 -2.62
N ASN A 12 -6.00 -63.04 -3.24
CA ASN A 12 -6.07 -62.96 -4.71
C ASN A 12 -6.87 -61.73 -5.15
N HIS A 13 -6.13 -60.89 -5.88
CA HIS A 13 -6.59 -59.78 -6.71
C HIS A 13 -7.19 -60.35 -8.01
N ASP A 14 -8.25 -59.72 -8.51
CA ASP A 14 -8.34 -59.20 -9.89
C ASP A 14 -9.82 -58.98 -10.24
N ASP A 15 -10.33 -57.73 -10.13
CA ASP A 15 -11.44 -57.23 -10.97
C ASP A 15 -11.73 -55.73 -10.78
N SER A 16 -10.75 -54.85 -11.03
CA SER A 16 -11.00 -53.38 -10.98
C SER A 16 -10.43 -52.58 -12.15
N SER A 17 -9.99 -53.21 -13.23
CA SER A 17 -9.31 -52.53 -14.35
C SER A 17 -10.22 -52.10 -15.51
N THR A 18 -11.50 -52.47 -15.52
CA THR A 18 -12.39 -52.24 -16.69
C THR A 18 -13.32 -51.03 -16.59
N LYS A 19 -13.39 -50.34 -15.45
CA LYS A 19 -14.27 -49.16 -15.26
C LYS A 19 -13.62 -47.77 -15.45
N ASN A 20 -12.30 -47.69 -15.62
CA ASN A 20 -11.58 -46.40 -15.74
C ASN A 20 -11.26 -45.95 -17.18
N LEU A 21 -11.43 -46.81 -18.19
CA LEU A 21 -11.06 -46.48 -19.57
C LEU A 21 -12.13 -45.70 -20.34
N SER A 22 -13.43 -45.84 -20.01
CA SER A 22 -14.53 -45.11 -20.68
C SER A 22 -14.65 -43.64 -20.25
N SER A 23 -14.28 -43.33 -19.01
CA SER A 23 -14.30 -41.96 -18.46
C SER A 23 -13.18 -41.08 -19.05
N ILE A 24 -12.03 -41.68 -19.38
CA ILE A 24 -10.88 -40.96 -19.94
C ILE A 24 -11.10 -40.61 -21.44
N THR A 25 -11.79 -41.46 -22.20
CA THR A 25 -12.10 -41.17 -23.61
C THR A 25 -13.14 -40.06 -23.78
N THR A 26 -14.07 -39.93 -22.83
CA THR A 26 -15.10 -38.89 -22.85
C THR A 26 -14.56 -37.51 -22.48
N LEU A 27 -13.59 -37.44 -21.56
CA LEU A 27 -12.90 -36.19 -21.24
C LEU A 27 -12.04 -35.68 -22.39
N ARG A 28 -11.33 -36.58 -23.11
CA ARG A 28 -10.46 -36.18 -24.22
C ARG A 28 -11.22 -35.57 -25.41
N ARG A 29 -12.44 -36.05 -25.71
CA ARG A 29 -13.30 -35.47 -26.76
C ARG A 29 -13.81 -34.07 -26.41
N LYS A 30 -14.11 -33.80 -25.13
CA LYS A 30 -14.53 -32.45 -24.68
C LYS A 30 -13.39 -31.44 -24.75
N THR A 31 -12.14 -31.85 -24.48
CA THR A 31 -10.98 -30.95 -24.57
C THR A 31 -10.66 -30.56 -26.01
N THR A 32 -10.82 -31.47 -26.98
CA THR A 32 -10.57 -31.17 -28.40
C THR A 32 -11.63 -30.23 -29.01
N GLN A 33 -12.91 -30.35 -28.60
CA GLN A 33 -13.96 -29.42 -29.05
C GLN A 33 -13.79 -28.00 -28.50
N ILE A 34 -13.24 -27.84 -27.30
CA ILE A 34 -12.97 -26.51 -26.70
C ILE A 34 -11.75 -25.85 -27.39
N GLY A 35 -10.75 -26.63 -27.79
CA GLY A 35 -9.60 -26.12 -28.56
C GLY A 35 -9.96 -25.59 -29.95
N GLN A 36 -10.86 -26.26 -30.66
CA GLN A 36 -11.30 -25.81 -31.99
C GLN A 36 -12.22 -24.58 -31.95
N ALA A 37 -12.99 -24.40 -30.87
CA ALA A 37 -13.81 -23.21 -30.66
C ALA A 37 -12.98 -21.96 -30.26
N THR A 38 -11.78 -22.15 -29.71
CA THR A 38 -10.87 -21.05 -29.37
C THR A 38 -10.04 -20.59 -30.56
N GLU A 39 -9.65 -21.49 -31.47
CA GLU A 39 -8.97 -21.12 -32.73
C GLU A 39 -9.89 -20.36 -33.70
N ALA A 40 -11.19 -20.69 -33.76
CA ALA A 40 -12.15 -19.98 -34.62
C ALA A 40 -12.46 -18.55 -34.14
N ASN A 41 -12.31 -18.26 -32.85
CA ASN A 41 -12.56 -16.92 -32.28
C ASN A 41 -11.35 -15.98 -32.44
N ASN A 42 -10.12 -16.51 -32.46
CA ASN A 42 -8.90 -15.71 -32.68
C ASN A 42 -8.80 -15.21 -34.12
N ASN A 43 -9.25 -15.99 -35.11
CA ASN A 43 -9.23 -15.56 -36.52
C ASN A 43 -10.22 -14.43 -36.83
N HIS A 44 -11.24 -14.21 -35.98
CA HIS A 44 -12.19 -13.10 -36.16
C HIS A 44 -11.71 -11.80 -35.50
N SER A 45 -10.91 -11.88 -34.43
CA SER A 45 -10.30 -10.70 -33.78
C SER A 45 -9.13 -10.11 -34.56
N ASP A 46 -8.37 -10.91 -35.31
CA ASP A 46 -7.21 -10.43 -36.07
C ASP A 46 -7.61 -9.57 -37.27
N SER A 47 -8.75 -9.87 -37.93
CA SER A 47 -9.25 -9.06 -39.06
C SER A 47 -9.77 -7.67 -38.64
N ALA A 48 -10.20 -7.51 -37.37
CA ALA A 48 -10.69 -6.24 -36.85
C ALA A 48 -9.54 -5.31 -36.41
N TYR A 49 -8.35 -5.85 -36.14
CA TYR A 49 -7.16 -5.08 -35.76
C TYR A 49 -6.39 -4.52 -36.96
N GLU A 50 -6.42 -5.20 -38.12
CA GLU A 50 -5.77 -4.69 -39.34
C GLU A 50 -6.52 -3.51 -39.99
N ASP A 51 -7.86 -3.45 -39.86
CA ASP A 51 -8.66 -2.38 -40.49
C ASP A 51 -8.58 -1.03 -39.72
N TYR A 52 -8.14 -1.04 -38.46
CA TYR A 52 -7.96 0.18 -37.66
C TYR A 52 -6.64 0.92 -37.98
N ASN A 53 -5.61 0.19 -38.44
CA ASN A 53 -4.28 0.74 -38.75
C ASN A 53 -4.18 1.40 -40.13
N SER A 54 -5.19 1.26 -41.00
CA SER A 54 -5.19 1.85 -42.34
C SER A 54 -5.78 3.27 -42.41
N LYS A 55 -6.50 3.72 -41.36
CA LYS A 55 -7.28 4.99 -41.39
C LYS A 55 -6.74 6.15 -40.53
N THR A 56 -5.56 6.03 -39.93
CA THR A 56 -4.98 7.10 -39.07
C THR A 56 -3.67 7.70 -39.59
N LYS A 57 -3.27 7.38 -40.82
CA LYS A 57 -2.26 8.16 -41.53
C LYS A 57 -2.96 9.31 -42.25
N ASP A 58 -2.57 10.53 -41.90
CA ASP A 58 -2.93 11.80 -42.53
C ASP A 58 -4.13 12.57 -41.95
N LEU A 59 -3.92 13.22 -40.79
CA LEU A 59 -4.66 14.44 -40.44
C LEU A 59 -3.73 15.48 -39.77
N PRO A 60 -3.70 16.74 -40.24
CA PRO A 60 -2.80 17.79 -39.74
C PRO A 60 -3.30 18.41 -38.42
N CYS A 61 -2.36 18.78 -37.55
CA CYS A 61 -2.63 19.54 -36.33
C CYS A 61 -3.10 20.96 -36.66
N ASP A 62 -4.32 21.31 -36.24
CA ASP A 62 -4.77 22.69 -36.18
C ASP A 62 -4.93 23.16 -34.72
N ARG A 63 -4.54 24.42 -34.46
CA ARG A 63 -4.58 25.05 -33.13
C ARG A 63 -5.87 25.87 -33.01
N GLY A 64 -6.65 25.62 -31.96
CA GLY A 64 -7.58 26.65 -31.48
C GLY A 64 -8.74 26.17 -30.60
N SER A 65 -8.86 26.82 -29.44
CA SER A 65 -10.11 27.16 -28.72
C SER A 65 -10.71 26.14 -27.72
N SER A 66 -10.31 26.35 -26.46
CA SER A 66 -11.07 26.27 -25.21
C SER A 66 -12.47 25.63 -25.20
N THR A 67 -12.57 24.46 -24.57
CA THR A 67 -13.73 24.02 -23.79
C THR A 67 -13.26 23.24 -22.57
N SER A 68 -13.87 23.50 -21.41
CA SER A 68 -13.60 22.85 -20.12
C SER A 68 -13.61 21.32 -20.24
N SER A 69 -12.45 20.69 -20.08
CA SER A 69 -12.34 19.23 -20.00
C SER A 69 -11.84 18.84 -18.61
N SER A 70 -12.63 18.03 -17.91
CA SER A 70 -12.20 17.25 -16.77
C SER A 70 -11.36 16.04 -17.22
N SER A 71 -10.38 16.27 -18.10
CA SER A 71 -9.39 15.25 -18.44
C SER A 71 -8.39 15.17 -17.30
N LEU A 72 -7.94 13.96 -16.96
CA LEU A 72 -6.79 13.73 -16.08
C LEU A 72 -5.49 14.11 -16.84
N GLY A 73 -5.49 15.22 -17.55
CA GLY A 73 -4.37 15.71 -18.32
C GLY A 73 -3.16 16.01 -17.43
N TYR A 74 -1.98 15.66 -17.94
CA TYR A 74 -0.71 16.04 -17.35
C TYR A 74 -0.63 17.57 -17.20
N ASN A 75 -0.56 18.03 -15.95
CA ASN A 75 -0.06 19.33 -15.56
C ASN A 75 1.06 19.07 -14.54
N GLU A 76 2.24 19.69 -14.72
CA GLU A 76 3.32 19.57 -13.73
C GLU A 76 2.78 19.88 -12.32
N GLU A 77 1.81 20.81 -12.19
CA GLU A 77 1.17 21.25 -10.93
C GLU A 77 0.57 20.12 -10.09
N ASN A 78 0.21 19.01 -10.74
CA ASN A 78 -0.41 17.87 -10.09
C ASN A 78 0.61 16.83 -9.56
N ALA A 79 1.92 17.03 -9.82
CA ALA A 79 2.97 16.12 -9.38
C ALA A 79 3.11 16.12 -7.85
N VAL A 80 3.04 14.94 -7.25
CA VAL A 80 3.06 14.74 -5.79
C VAL A 80 4.47 14.93 -5.20
N TYR A 81 5.52 14.65 -5.98
CA TYR A 81 6.89 14.51 -5.50
C TYR A 81 7.84 15.61 -5.98
N ARG A 82 7.32 16.82 -6.14
CA ARG A 82 8.09 17.98 -6.59
C ARG A 82 9.21 18.29 -5.60
N GLU A 83 10.41 18.50 -6.13
CA GLU A 83 11.53 19.06 -5.38
C GLU A 83 11.57 20.57 -5.59
N ILE A 84 11.74 21.32 -4.50
CA ILE A 84 12.00 22.76 -4.58
C ILE A 84 13.42 22.95 -5.15
N PRO A 85 13.60 23.71 -6.25
CA PRO A 85 14.92 23.91 -6.85
C PRO A 85 15.89 24.60 -5.86
N LYS A 86 17.06 23.99 -5.62
CA LYS A 86 18.13 24.61 -4.82
C LYS A 86 18.92 25.62 -5.66
N THR A 87 19.34 26.73 -5.05
CA THR A 87 20.29 27.68 -5.68
C THR A 87 21.69 27.07 -5.78
N LYS A 88 22.55 27.58 -6.68
CA LYS A 88 23.93 27.06 -6.87
C LYS A 88 24.74 27.07 -5.57
N ASP A 89 24.65 28.14 -4.78
CA ASP A 89 25.35 28.25 -3.48
C ASP A 89 24.89 27.19 -2.48
N GLN A 90 23.60 26.82 -2.51
CA GLN A 90 23.05 25.73 -1.68
C GLN A 90 23.49 24.34 -2.16
N GLN A 91 23.76 24.18 -3.46
CA GLN A 91 24.27 22.93 -4.01
C GLN A 91 25.76 22.73 -3.66
N GLU A 92 26.56 23.79 -3.71
CA GLU A 92 27.99 23.76 -3.37
C GLU A 92 28.22 23.56 -1.86
N ALA A 93 27.41 24.19 -1.01
CA ALA A 93 27.44 23.96 0.45
C ALA A 93 27.06 22.52 0.82
N VAL A 94 26.12 21.91 0.09
CA VAL A 94 25.71 20.51 0.29
C VAL A 94 26.82 19.57 -0.16
N ALA A 95 27.38 19.77 -1.35
CA ALA A 95 28.47 18.96 -1.89
C ALA A 95 29.73 18.99 -0.98
N SER A 96 30.02 20.14 -0.36
CA SER A 96 31.13 20.28 0.59
C SER A 96 30.97 19.44 1.88
N SER A 97 29.72 19.21 2.31
CA SER A 97 29.42 18.34 3.47
C SER A 97 29.35 16.85 3.13
N MET A 98 29.50 16.47 1.85
CA MET A 98 29.41 15.10 1.33
C MET A 98 30.74 14.33 1.33
N GLN A 99 31.66 14.63 2.23
CA GLN A 99 32.62 13.58 2.58
C GLN A 99 31.83 12.46 3.25
N ALA A 100 31.95 11.23 2.74
CA ALA A 100 31.35 10.03 3.29
C ALA A 100 31.88 9.81 4.71
N GLN A 101 31.29 10.51 5.68
CA GLN A 101 31.45 10.16 7.07
C GLN A 101 30.74 8.82 7.26
N ASP A 102 31.44 7.85 7.84
CA ASP A 102 30.83 6.62 8.34
C ASP A 102 29.74 6.99 9.35
N PHE A 103 28.49 7.10 8.88
CA PHE A 103 27.36 7.37 9.74
C PHE A 103 27.11 6.17 10.63
N LYS A 104 27.36 6.32 11.93
CA LYS A 104 27.02 5.31 12.93
C LYS A 104 25.71 5.71 13.62
N PRO A 105 24.63 4.92 13.47
CA PRO A 105 23.38 5.22 14.13
C PRO A 105 23.53 5.06 15.64
N GLU A 106 23.03 6.02 16.40
CA GLU A 106 23.01 6.00 17.87
C GLU A 106 21.60 5.70 18.37
N ILE A 107 21.50 5.12 19.57
CA ILE A 107 20.22 4.84 20.21
C ILE A 107 19.68 6.12 20.86
N ARG A 108 18.49 6.53 20.43
CA ARG A 108 17.67 7.52 21.12
C ARG A 108 16.93 6.83 22.27
N TRP A 109 17.55 6.81 23.44
CA TRP A 109 17.06 6.09 24.62
C TRP A 109 15.59 6.37 24.99
N PRO A 110 15.08 7.62 24.97
CA PRO A 110 13.67 7.88 25.26
C PRO A 110 12.72 7.17 24.28
N ASP A 111 13.08 7.14 23.00
CA ASP A 111 12.28 6.47 21.97
C ASP A 111 12.33 4.95 22.14
N LEU A 112 13.51 4.38 22.47
CA LEU A 112 13.63 2.95 22.75
C LEU A 112 12.79 2.55 23.97
N VAL A 113 12.85 3.33 25.06
CA VAL A 113 12.05 3.10 26.26
C VAL A 113 10.56 3.17 25.94
N ALA A 114 10.13 4.14 25.13
CA ALA A 114 8.74 4.23 24.67
C ALA A 114 8.33 2.99 23.86
N GLN A 115 9.18 2.52 22.93
CA GLN A 115 8.90 1.29 22.19
C GLN A 115 8.83 0.06 23.11
N LEU A 116 9.74 -0.09 24.06
CA LEU A 116 9.72 -1.18 25.03
C LEU A 116 8.44 -1.14 25.88
N TYR A 117 8.05 0.03 26.38
CA TYR A 117 6.81 0.21 27.14
C TYR A 117 5.57 -0.19 26.33
N LEU A 118 5.49 0.23 25.07
CA LEU A 118 4.37 -0.10 24.17
C LEU A 118 4.32 -1.61 23.85
N HIS A 119 5.45 -2.26 23.64
CA HIS A 119 5.45 -3.68 23.28
C HIS A 119 5.24 -4.60 24.48
N LEU A 120 5.88 -4.33 25.63
CA LEU A 120 5.64 -5.06 26.87
C LEU A 120 4.21 -4.82 27.38
N GLY A 121 3.74 -3.58 27.27
CA GLY A 121 2.36 -3.21 27.59
C GLY A 121 1.33 -3.91 26.72
N ALA A 122 1.61 -4.11 25.42
CA ALA A 122 0.74 -4.86 24.53
C ALA A 122 0.68 -6.34 24.90
N VAL A 123 1.80 -6.97 25.26
CA VAL A 123 1.82 -8.36 25.77
C VAL A 123 0.96 -8.47 27.03
N TYR A 124 1.07 -7.51 27.95
CA TYR A 124 0.24 -7.48 29.15
C TYR A 124 -1.24 -7.22 28.85
N GLY A 125 -1.54 -6.30 27.93
CA GLY A 125 -2.91 -6.05 27.45
C GLY A 125 -3.53 -7.28 26.80
N PHE A 126 -2.75 -8.04 26.03
CA PHE A 126 -3.19 -9.31 25.44
C PHE A 126 -3.51 -10.36 26.50
N TYR A 127 -2.68 -10.47 27.54
CA TYR A 127 -3.00 -11.32 28.70
C TYR A 127 -4.31 -10.89 29.39
N LEU A 128 -4.52 -9.58 29.60
CA LEU A 128 -5.75 -9.08 30.23
C LEU A 128 -7.00 -9.33 29.39
N LEU A 129 -6.86 -9.41 28.07
CA LEU A 129 -7.96 -9.63 27.12
C LEU A 129 -8.74 -10.93 27.43
N PHE A 130 -8.07 -11.97 27.91
CA PHE A 130 -8.70 -13.24 28.30
C PHE A 130 -9.67 -13.12 29.48
N SER A 131 -9.62 -12.01 30.23
CA SER A 131 -10.51 -11.71 31.35
C SER A 131 -11.37 -10.45 31.11
N ALA A 132 -11.30 -9.87 29.90
CA ALA A 132 -12.03 -8.67 29.55
C ALA A 132 -13.46 -9.00 29.13
N LYS A 133 -14.33 -7.99 29.18
CA LYS A 133 -15.70 -8.12 28.66
C LYS A 133 -15.67 -8.27 27.14
N SER A 134 -16.62 -9.02 26.57
CA SER A 134 -16.69 -9.23 25.12
C SER A 134 -16.86 -7.92 24.34
N GLN A 135 -17.57 -6.94 24.92
CA GLN A 135 -17.70 -5.60 24.35
C GLN A 135 -16.35 -4.88 24.23
N THR A 136 -15.44 -5.07 25.19
CA THR A 136 -14.08 -4.51 25.16
C THR A 136 -13.27 -5.11 24.00
N PHE A 137 -13.43 -6.41 23.73
CA PHE A 137 -12.82 -7.05 22.56
C PHE A 137 -13.40 -6.51 21.24
N MET A 138 -14.72 -6.40 21.13
CA MET A 138 -15.35 -5.83 19.93
C MET A 138 -14.92 -4.37 19.70
N TRP A 139 -14.81 -3.59 20.78
CA TRP A 139 -14.31 -2.22 20.74
C TRP A 139 -12.84 -2.13 20.32
N LEU A 140 -11.98 -3.02 20.84
CA LEU A 140 -10.59 -3.14 20.41
C LEU A 140 -10.51 -3.38 18.90
N VAL A 141 -11.25 -4.38 18.39
CA VAL A 141 -11.28 -4.70 16.95
C VAL A 141 -11.75 -3.49 16.16
N LEU A 142 -12.88 -2.88 16.52
CA LEU A 142 -13.38 -1.68 15.85
C LEU A 142 -12.32 -0.56 15.84
N ALA A 143 -11.67 -0.29 16.96
CA ALA A 143 -10.65 0.74 17.10
C ALA A 143 -9.43 0.49 16.19
N VAL A 144 -8.96 -0.77 16.07
CA VAL A 144 -7.90 -1.16 15.13
C VAL A 144 -8.34 -0.89 13.69
N TRP A 145 -9.55 -1.32 13.32
CA TRP A 145 -10.07 -1.19 11.96
C TRP A 145 -10.24 0.27 11.53
N VAL A 146 -10.85 1.10 12.38
CA VAL A 146 -11.02 2.53 12.05
C VAL A 146 -9.68 3.28 12.05
N SER A 147 -8.72 2.88 12.90
CA SER A 147 -7.34 3.39 12.83
C SER A 147 -6.70 3.06 11.48
N GLY A 148 -6.86 1.82 11.02
CA GLY A 148 -6.36 1.37 9.73
C GLY A 148 -6.96 2.16 8.55
N ILE A 149 -8.27 2.43 8.56
CA ILE A 149 -8.90 3.30 7.55
C ILE A 149 -8.33 4.73 7.60
N GLY A 150 -8.13 5.30 8.79
CA GLY A 150 -7.51 6.61 8.94
C GLY A 150 -6.10 6.70 8.33
N ILE A 151 -5.28 5.66 8.52
CA ILE A 151 -3.95 5.56 7.91
C ILE A 151 -4.07 5.40 6.39
N THR A 152 -4.81 4.39 5.94
CA THR A 152 -4.79 3.95 4.53
C THR A 152 -5.59 4.87 3.61
N ALA A 153 -6.85 5.18 3.93
CA ALA A 153 -7.65 6.10 3.11
C ALA A 153 -7.18 7.56 3.30
N GLY A 154 -6.85 7.95 4.53
CA GLY A 154 -6.44 9.32 4.87
C GLY A 154 -4.96 9.60 4.61
N ALA A 155 -4.11 9.31 5.59
CA ALA A 155 -2.69 9.66 5.57
C ALA A 155 -1.98 9.21 4.29
N HIS A 156 -2.23 7.98 3.87
CA HIS A 156 -1.59 7.36 2.72
C HIS A 156 -2.20 7.83 1.39
N ARG A 157 -3.37 7.32 1.02
CA ARG A 157 -3.93 7.49 -0.34
C ARG A 157 -4.38 8.93 -0.63
N LEU A 158 -4.96 9.63 0.35
CA LEU A 158 -5.43 11.01 0.18
C LEU A 158 -4.27 12.01 0.33
N TRP A 159 -3.68 12.13 1.52
CA TRP A 159 -2.73 13.22 1.82
C TRP A 159 -1.32 12.96 1.29
N SER A 160 -0.84 11.71 1.28
CA SER A 160 0.50 11.43 0.74
C SER A 160 0.51 11.36 -0.79
N HIS A 161 -0.49 10.71 -1.39
CA HIS A 161 -0.49 10.38 -2.82
C HIS A 161 -1.46 11.19 -3.70
N LYS A 162 -2.39 11.97 -3.12
CA LYS A 162 -3.40 12.73 -3.90
C LYS A 162 -4.11 11.85 -4.94
N SER A 163 -4.43 10.61 -4.55
CA SER A 163 -5.03 9.62 -5.45
C SER A 163 -6.53 9.81 -5.67
N TYR A 164 -7.17 10.60 -4.80
CA TYR A 164 -8.55 11.05 -4.92
C TYR A 164 -8.75 12.38 -4.18
N ASN A 165 -9.88 13.05 -4.42
CA ASN A 165 -10.31 14.25 -3.72
C ASN A 165 -11.38 13.92 -2.69
N ALA A 166 -11.29 14.51 -1.50
CA ALA A 166 -12.24 14.32 -0.41
C ALA A 166 -12.97 15.63 -0.07
N SER A 167 -14.29 15.55 0.11
CA SER A 167 -15.08 16.66 0.64
C SER A 167 -14.63 17.03 2.06
N LEU A 168 -14.97 18.24 2.53
CA LEU A 168 -14.61 18.68 3.89
C LEU A 168 -15.12 17.70 4.98
N PRO A 169 -16.38 17.20 4.95
CA PRO A 169 -16.83 16.20 5.92
C PRO A 169 -15.97 14.93 5.92
N LEU A 170 -15.61 14.41 4.74
CA LEU A 170 -14.78 13.22 4.65
C LEU A 170 -13.36 13.46 5.19
N ARG A 171 -12.76 14.62 4.90
CA ARG A 171 -11.46 15.00 5.46
C ARG A 171 -11.48 15.09 6.99
N ILE A 172 -12.54 15.64 7.57
CA ILE A 172 -12.72 15.70 9.03
C ILE A 172 -12.84 14.29 9.63
N VAL A 173 -13.61 13.41 9.00
CA VAL A 173 -13.72 12.02 9.46
C VAL A 173 -12.37 11.32 9.37
N LEU A 174 -11.68 11.42 8.23
CA LEU A 174 -10.39 10.76 8.02
C LEU A 174 -9.31 11.26 8.99
N ILE A 175 -9.28 12.57 9.30
CA ILE A 175 -8.26 13.10 10.21
C ILE A 175 -8.54 12.65 11.64
N PHE A 176 -9.82 12.55 12.03
CA PHE A 176 -10.22 12.00 13.31
C PHE A 176 -9.81 10.53 13.43
N LEU A 177 -10.12 9.71 12.41
CA LEU A 177 -9.73 8.31 12.36
C LEU A 177 -8.20 8.12 12.39
N PHE A 178 -7.45 8.95 11.65
CA PHE A 178 -6.00 8.93 11.68
C PHE A 178 -5.43 9.35 13.04
N THR A 179 -6.09 10.28 13.72
CA THR A 179 -5.72 10.69 15.08
C THR A 179 -5.97 9.58 16.10
N ILE A 180 -7.00 8.74 15.91
CA ILE A 180 -7.15 7.50 16.70
C ILE A 180 -5.92 6.61 16.49
N ALA A 181 -5.44 6.44 15.25
CA ALA A 181 -4.24 5.65 14.97
C ALA A 181 -2.97 6.22 15.64
N GLY A 182 -2.88 7.55 15.75
CA GLY A 182 -1.86 8.27 16.53
C GLY A 182 -0.42 8.13 16.02
N GLN A 183 -0.23 7.86 14.73
CA GLN A 183 1.08 7.74 14.09
C GLN A 183 1.65 9.13 13.69
N ARG A 184 1.77 10.05 14.66
CA ARG A 184 2.08 11.48 14.44
C ARG A 184 0.98 12.24 13.66
N ASP A 185 1.22 13.52 13.40
CA ASP A 185 0.34 14.35 12.59
C ASP A 185 0.41 13.98 11.10
N ALA A 186 -0.69 14.22 10.38
CA ALA A 186 -0.84 13.78 8.99
C ALA A 186 0.17 14.45 8.04
N TYR A 187 0.59 15.68 8.34
CA TYR A 187 1.63 16.37 7.57
C TYR A 187 2.97 15.64 7.70
N THR A 188 3.42 15.39 8.93
CA THR A 188 4.71 14.74 9.19
C THR A 188 4.72 13.31 8.64
N TRP A 189 3.61 12.59 8.79
CA TRP A 189 3.46 11.24 8.22
C TRP A 189 3.58 11.28 6.69
N ALA A 190 2.85 12.17 6.03
CA ALA A 190 2.88 12.29 4.57
C ALA A 190 4.24 12.76 4.04
N LEU A 191 4.93 13.65 4.75
CA LEU A 191 6.29 14.05 4.40
C LEU A 191 7.25 12.84 4.42
N ASP A 192 7.26 12.09 5.52
CA ASP A 192 8.13 10.90 5.63
C ASP A 192 7.77 9.84 4.58
N HIS A 193 6.49 9.66 4.27
CA HIS A 193 6.02 8.75 3.23
C HIS A 193 6.40 9.19 1.81
N ARG A 194 6.32 10.50 1.52
CA ARG A 194 6.75 11.04 0.21
C ARG A 194 8.24 10.86 -0.02
N ILE A 195 9.05 11.04 1.03
CA ILE A 195 10.50 10.80 0.99
C ILE A 195 10.77 9.33 0.78
N HIS A 196 10.06 8.45 1.47
CA HIS A 196 10.19 7.00 1.32
C HIS A 196 9.97 6.58 -0.13
N HIS A 197 8.88 6.99 -0.78
CA HIS A 197 8.67 6.67 -2.20
C HIS A 197 9.76 7.26 -3.11
N LYS A 198 10.13 8.52 -2.91
CA LYS A 198 11.07 9.20 -3.80
C LYS A 198 12.49 8.65 -3.70
N PHE A 199 12.90 8.25 -2.50
CA PHE A 199 14.28 7.85 -2.19
C PHE A 199 14.37 6.43 -1.64
N SER A 200 13.39 5.59 -1.98
CA SER A 200 13.23 4.23 -1.49
C SER A 200 14.55 3.44 -1.56
N GLU A 201 14.89 2.75 -0.48
CA GLU A 201 16.11 1.96 -0.34
C GLU A 201 17.44 2.71 -0.58
N THR A 202 17.44 4.01 -0.32
CA THR A 202 18.65 4.83 -0.20
C THR A 202 18.86 5.27 1.24
N GLU A 203 19.97 5.95 1.53
CA GLU A 203 20.23 6.57 2.84
C GLU A 203 19.27 7.74 3.17
N ALA A 204 18.50 8.23 2.21
CA ALA A 204 17.47 9.24 2.43
C ALA A 204 16.10 8.64 2.76
N ASP A 205 15.92 7.32 2.64
CA ASP A 205 14.69 6.62 3.05
C ASP A 205 14.65 6.49 4.59
N PRO A 206 13.62 7.03 5.27
CA PRO A 206 13.50 6.96 6.73
C PRO A 206 13.52 5.54 7.29
N HIS A 207 13.02 4.55 6.55
CA HIS A 207 12.88 3.16 6.98
C HIS A 207 13.49 2.17 5.97
N ASN A 208 14.61 2.58 5.36
CA ASN A 208 15.37 1.82 4.36
C ASN A 208 15.47 0.31 4.67
N ALA A 209 14.74 -0.48 3.86
CA ALA A 209 14.70 -1.93 3.95
C ALA A 209 16.07 -2.61 3.78
N LYS A 210 17.04 -2.01 3.06
CA LYS A 210 18.39 -2.57 2.90
C LYS A 210 19.20 -2.59 4.20
N ARG A 211 18.76 -1.87 5.24
CA ARG A 211 19.36 -1.94 6.59
C ARG A 211 18.86 -3.13 7.41
N GLY A 212 18.01 -3.97 6.83
CA GLY A 212 17.52 -5.22 7.42
C GLY A 212 16.17 -5.07 8.12
N PHE A 213 15.56 -6.23 8.39
CA PHE A 213 14.18 -6.33 8.89
C PHE A 213 13.92 -5.47 10.14
N TRP A 214 14.75 -5.63 11.17
CA TRP A 214 14.53 -4.94 12.44
C TRP A 214 14.64 -3.42 12.32
N PHE A 215 15.51 -2.93 11.44
CA PHE A 215 15.61 -1.49 11.17
C PHE A 215 14.33 -0.96 10.53
N ALA A 216 13.89 -1.58 9.43
CA ALA A 216 12.71 -1.15 8.67
C ALA A 216 11.39 -1.35 9.43
N HIS A 217 11.32 -2.36 10.29
CA HIS A 217 10.14 -2.63 11.10
C HIS A 217 10.00 -1.62 12.25
N VAL A 218 11.00 -1.47 13.11
CA VAL A 218 10.87 -0.62 14.32
C VAL A 218 12.12 0.18 14.66
N GLY A 219 13.30 -0.27 14.23
CA GLY A 219 14.59 0.33 14.59
C GLY A 219 14.73 1.79 14.16
N TRP A 220 14.14 2.18 13.03
CA TRP A 220 14.14 3.56 12.55
C TRP A 220 13.49 4.56 13.54
N LEU A 221 12.61 4.10 14.43
CA LEU A 221 11.93 4.96 15.41
C LEU A 221 12.81 5.34 16.60
N PHE A 222 13.80 4.53 16.95
CA PHE A 222 14.66 4.76 18.12
C PHE A 222 16.15 4.85 17.79
N LEU A 223 16.53 4.72 16.53
CA LEU A 223 17.87 5.08 16.07
C LEU A 223 17.88 6.52 15.56
N THR A 224 19.05 7.16 15.60
CA THR A 224 19.23 8.45 14.95
C THR A 224 19.03 8.30 13.44
N PRO A 225 18.23 9.17 12.80
CA PRO A 225 18.03 9.11 11.36
C PRO A 225 19.33 9.50 10.64
N HIS A 226 19.56 8.93 9.47
CA HIS A 226 20.69 9.30 8.63
C HIS A 226 20.57 10.79 8.22
N PRO A 227 21.66 11.58 8.18
CA PRO A 227 21.60 13.01 7.87
C PRO A 227 20.89 13.34 6.54
N LYS A 228 21.05 12.47 5.53
CA LYS A 228 20.35 12.60 4.23
C LYS A 228 18.83 12.59 4.35
N VAL A 229 18.25 11.90 5.35
CA VAL A 229 16.79 11.95 5.61
C VAL A 229 16.38 13.37 6.00
N ALA A 230 17.12 13.99 6.93
CA ALA A 230 16.84 15.35 7.38
C ALA A 230 17.06 16.40 6.28
N GLU A 231 18.04 16.17 5.40
CA GLU A 231 18.25 17.01 4.23
C GLU A 231 17.10 16.90 3.23
N LYS A 232 16.70 15.67 2.87
CA LYS A 232 15.65 15.45 1.87
C LYS A 232 14.26 15.86 2.34
N ARG A 233 14.01 15.89 3.66
CA ARG A 233 12.80 16.51 4.23
C ARG A 233 12.60 17.97 3.83
N LYS A 234 13.68 18.73 3.61
CA LYS A 234 13.61 20.17 3.30
C LYS A 234 13.26 20.48 1.85
N VAL A 235 13.37 19.49 0.96
CA VAL A 235 13.20 19.71 -0.49
C VAL A 235 11.89 19.18 -1.04
N ILE A 236 11.16 18.34 -0.28
CA ILE A 236 9.84 17.85 -0.70
C ILE A 236 8.82 18.97 -0.58
N ASP A 237 8.09 19.21 -1.66
CA ASP A 237 6.94 20.11 -1.68
C ASP A 237 5.80 19.55 -0.80
N MET A 238 5.38 20.36 0.17
CA MET A 238 4.28 20.07 1.09
C MET A 238 3.19 21.14 1.05
N SER A 239 3.26 22.07 0.10
CA SER A 239 2.37 23.24 -0.01
C SER A 239 0.88 22.85 -0.07
N ASP A 240 0.56 21.70 -0.65
CA ASP A 240 -0.81 21.17 -0.68
C ASP A 240 -1.36 20.84 0.71
N LEU A 241 -0.53 20.30 1.62
CA LEU A 241 -0.95 20.01 2.99
C LEU A 241 -0.92 21.25 3.87
N GLU A 242 -0.05 22.21 3.58
CA GLU A 242 -0.01 23.52 4.24
C GLU A 242 -1.28 24.32 3.96
N ASN A 243 -1.83 24.16 2.76
CA ASN A 243 -3.11 24.75 2.35
C ASN A 243 -4.34 23.95 2.83
N ASP A 244 -4.17 22.75 3.39
CA ASP A 244 -5.27 21.99 3.99
C ASP A 244 -5.46 22.35 5.47
N GLY A 245 -6.46 23.21 5.74
CA GLY A 245 -6.79 23.65 7.10
C GLY A 245 -7.13 22.52 8.07
N VAL A 246 -7.63 21.36 7.61
CA VAL A 246 -7.93 20.20 8.46
C VAL A 246 -6.63 19.54 8.94
N VAL A 247 -5.67 19.35 8.03
CA VAL A 247 -4.35 18.78 8.34
C VAL A 247 -3.58 19.72 9.26
N MET A 248 -3.56 21.01 8.95
CA MET A 248 -2.83 21.99 9.76
C MET A 248 -3.45 22.21 11.13
N PHE A 249 -4.78 22.10 11.26
CA PHE A 249 -5.44 22.06 12.57
C PHE A 249 -4.97 20.87 13.40
N GLN A 250 -4.99 19.66 12.82
CA GLN A 250 -4.57 18.46 13.52
C GLN A 250 -3.08 18.53 13.93
N ARG A 251 -2.22 19.05 13.05
CA ARG A 251 -0.81 19.27 13.36
C ARG A 251 -0.60 20.23 14.53
N LYS A 252 -1.27 21.39 14.51
CA LYS A 252 -1.16 22.41 15.56
C LYS A 252 -1.58 21.86 16.93
N TRP A 253 -2.63 21.04 16.96
CA TRP A 253 -3.23 20.51 18.19
C TRP A 253 -2.91 19.03 18.41
N PHE A 254 -1.87 18.48 17.77
CA PHE A 254 -1.67 17.04 17.72
C PHE A 254 -1.52 16.42 19.12
N ILE A 255 -0.74 17.05 20.01
CA ILE A 255 -0.51 16.52 21.37
C ILE A 255 -1.82 16.39 22.18
N PRO A 256 -2.64 17.45 22.35
CA PRO A 256 -3.91 17.31 23.06
C PRO A 256 -4.90 16.39 22.31
N LEU A 257 -4.94 16.43 20.98
CA LEU A 257 -5.78 15.54 20.20
C LEU A 257 -5.37 14.07 20.36
N PHE A 258 -4.07 13.76 20.41
CA PHE A 258 -3.56 12.42 20.67
C PHE A 258 -3.98 11.95 22.07
N ALA A 259 -3.79 12.78 23.10
CA ALA A 259 -4.20 12.44 24.46
C ALA A 259 -5.72 12.17 24.56
N LEU A 260 -6.55 12.97 23.87
CA LEU A 260 -8.00 12.84 23.93
C LEU A 260 -8.55 11.73 23.04
N ILE A 261 -8.10 11.63 21.79
CA ILE A 261 -8.69 10.79 20.75
C ILE A 261 -7.96 9.46 20.61
N SER A 262 -6.63 9.43 20.76
CA SER A 262 -5.87 8.18 20.73
C SER A 262 -5.86 7.49 22.08
N ILE A 263 -5.83 8.22 23.21
CA ILE A 263 -5.83 7.60 24.55
C ILE A 263 -7.21 7.67 25.20
N GLY A 264 -7.72 8.87 25.42
CA GLY A 264 -8.93 9.12 26.20
C GLY A 264 -10.14 8.37 25.67
N LEU A 265 -10.54 8.64 24.43
CA LEU A 265 -11.73 8.04 23.81
C LEU A 265 -11.69 6.50 23.84
N PRO A 266 -10.62 5.81 23.39
CA PRO A 266 -10.56 4.35 23.41
C PRO A 266 -10.59 3.75 24.82
N VAL A 267 -10.08 4.44 25.84
CA VAL A 267 -10.02 3.96 27.23
C VAL A 267 -11.30 4.26 28.00
N LEU A 268 -11.88 5.45 27.82
CA LEU A 268 -13.05 5.91 28.58
C LEU A 268 -14.35 5.27 28.09
N VAL A 269 -14.46 4.95 26.80
CA VAL A 269 -15.67 4.32 26.26
C VAL A 269 -15.96 2.97 26.94
N PRO A 270 -15.03 2.01 27.02
CA PRO A 270 -15.29 0.75 27.71
C PRO A 270 -15.58 0.89 29.20
N TRP A 271 -14.88 1.82 29.85
CA TRP A 271 -15.08 2.10 31.26
C TRP A 271 -16.48 2.65 31.54
N HIS A 272 -16.94 3.62 30.73
CA HIS A 272 -18.21 4.29 30.96
C HIS A 272 -19.43 3.49 30.51
N PHE A 273 -19.39 2.89 29.32
CA PHE A 273 -20.60 2.35 28.69
C PHE A 273 -20.92 0.90 29.08
N TRP A 274 -19.93 0.08 29.43
CA TRP A 274 -20.15 -1.31 29.84
C TRP A 274 -19.39 -1.71 31.10
N GLY A 275 -18.85 -0.73 31.83
CA GLY A 275 -18.24 -0.93 33.14
C GLY A 275 -17.02 -1.86 33.10
N GLU A 276 -16.18 -1.75 32.06
CA GLU A 276 -14.85 -2.36 32.08
C GLU A 276 -13.96 -1.62 33.08
N SER A 277 -12.98 -2.29 33.71
CA SER A 277 -12.07 -1.57 34.61
C SER A 277 -11.18 -0.60 33.83
N LEU A 278 -10.92 0.60 34.37
CA LEU A 278 -10.02 1.58 33.73
C LEU A 278 -8.65 0.98 33.41
N TRP A 279 -8.15 0.09 34.27
CA TRP A 279 -6.88 -0.60 34.07
C TRP A 279 -6.92 -1.50 32.84
N LYS A 280 -7.94 -2.36 32.70
CA LYS A 280 -8.11 -3.21 31.51
C LYS A 280 -8.31 -2.37 30.27
N SER A 281 -9.19 -1.35 30.33
CA SER A 281 -9.44 -0.45 29.22
C SER A 281 -8.17 0.25 28.73
N PHE A 282 -7.30 0.69 29.65
CA PHE A 282 -6.03 1.33 29.30
C PHE A 282 -5.07 0.37 28.58
N TRP A 283 -4.79 -0.78 29.18
CA TRP A 283 -3.82 -1.72 28.60
C TRP A 283 -4.33 -2.40 27.32
N ILE A 284 -5.64 -2.63 27.20
CA ILE A 284 -6.24 -3.24 26.02
C ILE A 284 -6.49 -2.20 24.92
N CYS A 285 -7.28 -1.16 25.21
CA CYS A 285 -7.82 -0.27 24.19
C CYS A 285 -6.89 0.91 23.83
N PHE A 286 -5.92 1.23 24.69
CA PHE A 286 -4.79 2.08 24.30
C PHE A 286 -3.57 1.24 23.95
N ASN A 287 -2.92 0.57 24.92
CA ASN A 287 -1.58 0.03 24.70
C ASN A 287 -1.55 -1.11 23.66
N LEU A 288 -2.30 -2.20 23.87
CA LEU A 288 -2.39 -3.32 22.91
C LEU A 288 -2.89 -2.85 21.54
N ARG A 289 -3.97 -2.06 21.51
CA ARG A 289 -4.53 -1.55 20.25
C ARG A 289 -3.53 -0.68 19.47
N PHE A 290 -2.89 0.28 20.14
CA PHE A 290 -1.94 1.20 19.52
C PHE A 290 -0.72 0.45 18.98
N THR A 291 -0.14 -0.46 19.77
CA THR A 291 0.99 -1.29 19.34
C THR A 291 0.60 -2.23 18.20
N THR A 292 -0.62 -2.79 18.20
CA THR A 292 -1.12 -3.63 17.10
C THR A 292 -1.21 -2.83 15.80
N THR A 293 -1.78 -1.63 15.83
CA THR A 293 -1.86 -0.74 14.66
C THR A 293 -0.47 -0.31 14.17
N LEU A 294 0.48 -0.06 15.08
CA LEU A 294 1.86 0.23 14.71
C LEU A 294 2.52 -0.94 13.99
N ASN A 295 2.46 -2.14 14.55
CA ASN A 295 3.08 -3.33 13.94
C ASN A 295 2.44 -3.67 12.58
N ALA A 296 1.12 -3.50 12.44
CA ALA A 296 0.44 -3.65 11.15
C ALA A 296 1.01 -2.70 10.08
N ALA A 297 1.25 -1.44 10.42
CA ALA A 297 1.89 -0.48 9.52
C ALA A 297 3.37 -0.82 9.26
N PHE A 298 4.11 -1.25 10.29
CA PHE A 298 5.52 -1.61 10.18
C PHE A 298 5.76 -2.83 9.30
N PHE A 299 4.79 -3.76 9.22
CA PHE A 299 4.84 -4.86 8.27
C PHE A 299 4.85 -4.40 6.81
N VAL A 300 4.23 -3.25 6.49
CA VAL A 300 4.32 -2.66 5.15
C VAL A 300 5.77 -2.26 4.86
N ASN A 301 6.40 -1.50 5.75
CA ASN A 301 7.79 -1.03 5.60
C ASN A 301 8.83 -2.17 5.57
N SER A 302 8.52 -3.31 6.19
CA SER A 302 9.46 -4.42 6.36
C SER A 302 9.12 -5.60 5.47
N VAL A 303 8.08 -6.37 5.81
CA VAL A 303 7.68 -7.58 5.06
C VAL A 303 7.36 -7.24 3.61
N ALA A 304 6.63 -6.15 3.35
CA ALA A 304 6.27 -5.75 2.00
C ALA A 304 7.41 -5.10 1.20
N HIS A 305 8.63 -5.06 1.73
CA HIS A 305 9.86 -4.77 0.98
C HIS A 305 10.82 -5.96 0.87
N MET A 306 10.51 -7.10 1.52
CA MET A 306 11.44 -8.21 1.67
C MET A 306 10.91 -9.54 1.12
N TRP A 307 9.67 -9.91 1.45
CA TRP A 307 9.17 -11.26 1.21
C TRP A 307 7.82 -11.27 0.49
N GLY A 308 7.87 -11.58 -0.81
CA GLY A 308 6.72 -11.64 -1.70
C GLY A 308 7.14 -11.63 -3.16
N SER A 309 6.18 -11.50 -4.06
CA SER A 309 6.41 -11.45 -5.52
C SER A 309 6.54 -10.01 -6.02
N ARG A 310 7.17 -9.82 -7.18
CA ARG A 310 7.35 -8.52 -7.86
C ARG A 310 6.77 -8.51 -9.28
N PRO A 311 5.45 -8.69 -9.44
CA PRO A 311 4.81 -8.85 -10.73
C PRO A 311 4.90 -7.63 -11.65
N TYR A 312 5.15 -6.42 -11.14
CA TYR A 312 5.14 -5.17 -11.92
C TYR A 312 6.53 -4.58 -12.12
N ASP A 313 7.41 -4.65 -11.12
CA ASP A 313 8.83 -4.27 -11.28
C ASP A 313 9.72 -5.06 -10.33
N LYS A 314 10.57 -5.94 -10.89
CA LYS A 314 11.52 -6.77 -10.13
C LYS A 314 12.77 -6.03 -9.65
N ASN A 315 13.00 -4.81 -10.13
CA ASN A 315 14.21 -4.04 -9.85
C ASN A 315 14.07 -3.17 -8.59
N ILE A 316 12.86 -3.05 -8.04
CA ILE A 316 12.59 -2.38 -6.77
C ILE A 316 12.37 -3.41 -5.65
N SER A 317 12.62 -3.05 -4.40
CA SER A 317 12.43 -3.99 -3.28
C SER A 317 10.98 -4.29 -2.91
N PRO A 318 10.00 -3.36 -3.02
CA PRO A 318 8.58 -3.60 -2.71
C PRO A 318 8.03 -4.86 -3.35
N VAL A 319 7.22 -5.62 -2.59
CA VAL A 319 6.65 -6.92 -2.97
C VAL A 319 5.16 -6.98 -2.70
N GLU A 320 4.46 -7.85 -3.43
CA GLU A 320 3.09 -8.23 -3.13
C GLU A 320 3.06 -9.26 -2.00
N SER A 321 2.34 -8.97 -0.91
CA SER A 321 2.16 -9.84 0.24
C SER A 321 0.71 -9.87 0.70
N ARG A 322 0.04 -11.02 0.50
CA ARG A 322 -1.35 -11.22 0.93
C ARG A 322 -1.52 -11.11 2.44
N LEU A 323 -0.52 -11.55 3.21
CA LEU A 323 -0.53 -11.46 4.67
C LEU A 323 -0.54 -9.99 5.11
N VAL A 324 0.33 -9.16 4.52
CA VAL A 324 0.35 -7.72 4.80
C VAL A 324 -0.96 -7.07 4.34
N SER A 325 -1.50 -7.48 3.19
CA SER A 325 -2.76 -6.93 2.67
C SER A 325 -3.93 -7.18 3.63
N PHE A 326 -3.97 -8.36 4.25
CA PHE A 326 -4.96 -8.68 5.27
C PHE A 326 -4.77 -7.84 6.56
N MET A 327 -3.53 -7.73 7.06
CA MET A 327 -3.25 -7.01 8.31
C MET A 327 -3.34 -5.47 8.18
N ALA A 328 -3.00 -4.93 7.01
CA ALA A 328 -2.94 -3.50 6.71
C ALA A 328 -4.06 -3.06 5.74
N LEU A 329 -5.18 -3.77 5.73
CA LEU A 329 -6.44 -3.41 5.04
C LEU A 329 -6.35 -3.13 3.51
N GLY A 330 -5.29 -3.55 2.84
CA GLY A 330 -5.08 -3.26 1.41
C GLY A 330 -3.64 -2.96 1.03
N GLU A 331 -2.79 -2.55 1.99
CA GLU A 331 -1.46 -2.03 1.67
C GLU A 331 -0.38 -3.09 1.43
N GLY A 332 -0.79 -4.35 1.27
CA GLY A 332 0.12 -5.45 0.95
C GLY A 332 0.44 -5.60 -0.52
N TRP A 333 -0.29 -4.92 -1.40
CA TRP A 333 -0.01 -4.88 -2.85
C TRP A 333 1.10 -3.85 -3.16
N HIS A 334 2.24 -4.04 -2.51
CA HIS A 334 3.23 -2.98 -2.36
C HIS A 334 4.13 -2.81 -3.59
N ASN A 335 4.34 -3.87 -4.38
CA ASN A 335 5.02 -3.75 -5.67
C ASN A 335 4.17 -2.93 -6.65
N TYR A 336 2.86 -3.19 -6.72
CA TYR A 336 1.93 -2.39 -7.51
C TYR A 336 1.95 -0.94 -7.05
N HIS A 337 1.80 -0.73 -5.74
CA HIS A 337 1.71 0.60 -5.16
C HIS A 337 2.96 1.45 -5.42
N HIS A 338 4.15 0.88 -5.29
CA HIS A 338 5.38 1.61 -5.61
C HIS A 338 5.55 1.85 -7.11
N VAL A 339 5.04 0.98 -7.97
CA VAL A 339 5.07 1.23 -9.42
C VAL A 339 4.03 2.28 -9.85
N PHE A 340 2.86 2.30 -9.20
CA PHE A 340 1.76 3.20 -9.50
C PHE A 340 1.26 3.93 -8.24
N PRO A 341 2.07 4.83 -7.65
CA PRO A 341 1.77 5.42 -6.34
C PRO A 341 0.55 6.33 -6.34
N TRP A 342 0.08 6.73 -7.51
CA TRP A 342 -1.07 7.61 -7.71
C TRP A 342 -2.41 6.86 -7.81
N ASP A 343 -2.40 5.53 -7.90
CA ASP A 343 -3.62 4.72 -7.98
C ASP A 343 -4.33 4.67 -6.62
N TYR A 344 -5.60 5.08 -6.59
CA TYR A 344 -6.38 5.12 -5.34
C TYR A 344 -6.67 3.75 -4.75
N LYS A 345 -6.60 2.68 -5.55
CA LYS A 345 -6.84 1.32 -5.11
C LYS A 345 -5.61 0.72 -4.44
N THR A 346 -4.41 1.22 -4.77
CA THR A 346 -3.11 0.66 -4.35
C THR A 346 -2.89 -0.81 -4.72
N GLY A 347 -3.71 -1.38 -5.61
CA GLY A 347 -3.55 -2.74 -6.13
C GLY A 347 -4.35 -2.96 -7.41
N GLU A 348 -3.89 -3.87 -8.27
CA GLU A 348 -4.51 -4.17 -9.56
C GLU A 348 -5.91 -4.80 -9.41
N PHE A 349 -6.04 -5.79 -8.52
CA PHE A 349 -7.26 -6.61 -8.43
C PHE A 349 -8.19 -6.14 -7.31
N GLY A 350 -9.34 -5.59 -7.68
CA GLY A 350 -10.36 -4.98 -6.81
C GLY A 350 -11.17 -5.94 -5.93
N SER A 351 -10.59 -7.05 -5.45
CA SER A 351 -11.27 -7.88 -4.44
C SER A 351 -11.24 -7.15 -3.09
N TYR A 352 -12.36 -6.52 -2.73
CA TYR A 352 -12.54 -5.83 -1.44
C TYR A 352 -12.14 -6.67 -0.21
N ARG A 353 -12.13 -8.00 -0.31
CA ARG A 353 -11.70 -8.90 0.77
C ARG A 353 -10.28 -8.64 1.29
N LEU A 354 -9.37 -8.23 0.41
CA LEU A 354 -7.99 -7.93 0.77
C LEU A 354 -7.66 -6.45 0.58
N ASN A 355 -8.66 -5.61 0.29
CA ASN A 355 -8.49 -4.19 0.03
C ASN A 355 -9.75 -3.42 0.45
N ILE A 356 -9.95 -3.42 1.77
CA ILE A 356 -11.15 -2.87 2.41
C ILE A 356 -11.15 -1.35 2.31
N THR A 357 -9.97 -0.74 2.31
CA THR A 357 -9.80 0.69 2.11
C THR A 357 -10.36 1.14 0.76
N THR A 358 -10.13 0.39 -0.31
CA THR A 358 -10.75 0.69 -1.62
C THR A 358 -12.27 0.63 -1.54
N ALA A 359 -12.83 -0.38 -0.87
CA ALA A 359 -14.27 -0.50 -0.67
C ALA A 359 -14.87 0.69 0.09
N PHE A 360 -14.16 1.16 1.12
CA PHE A 360 -14.53 2.36 1.87
C PHE A 360 -14.51 3.61 1.00
N ILE A 361 -13.46 3.82 0.20
CA ILE A 361 -13.35 4.97 -0.72
C ILE A 361 -14.45 4.93 -1.78
N ASP A 362 -14.71 3.76 -2.39
CA ASP A 362 -15.77 3.57 -3.37
C ASP A 362 -17.16 3.86 -2.78
N PHE A 363 -17.39 3.46 -1.52
CA PHE A 363 -18.62 3.82 -0.80
C PHE A 363 -18.74 5.33 -0.59
N CYS A 364 -17.68 6.00 -0.15
CA CYS A 364 -17.66 7.45 -0.03
C CYS A 364 -17.87 8.15 -1.39
N ALA A 365 -17.34 7.59 -2.48
CA ALA A 365 -17.55 8.11 -3.82
C ALA A 365 -19.01 8.00 -4.27
N LYS A 366 -19.67 6.87 -3.98
CA LYS A 366 -21.12 6.70 -4.21
C LYS A 366 -21.97 7.72 -3.45
N LEU A 367 -21.52 8.16 -2.28
CA LEU A 367 -22.15 9.22 -1.50
C LEU A 367 -21.79 10.64 -1.96
N GLY A 368 -20.95 10.79 -2.98
CA GLY A 368 -20.44 12.09 -3.44
C GLY A 368 -19.42 12.75 -2.50
N LEU A 369 -18.92 12.01 -1.50
CA LEU A 369 -17.93 12.51 -0.54
C LEU A 369 -16.49 12.38 -1.06
N ALA A 370 -16.24 11.47 -2.00
CA ALA A 370 -14.97 11.30 -2.69
C ALA A 370 -15.16 11.45 -4.20
N THR A 371 -14.23 12.13 -4.89
CA THR A 371 -14.28 12.37 -6.34
C THR A 371 -12.88 12.31 -6.94
N GLY A 372 -12.75 12.26 -8.27
CA GLY A 372 -11.46 12.26 -8.94
C GLY A 372 -10.57 11.06 -8.58
N LEU A 373 -11.17 9.88 -8.39
CA LEU A 373 -10.49 8.65 -8.05
C LEU A 373 -9.59 8.22 -9.22
N LYS A 374 -8.27 8.31 -9.07
CA LYS A 374 -7.29 7.98 -10.11
C LYS A 374 -7.02 6.48 -10.12
N SER A 375 -7.28 5.81 -11.24
CA SER A 375 -7.00 4.37 -11.42
C SER A 375 -6.12 4.17 -12.64
N VAL A 376 -5.15 3.28 -12.55
CA VAL A 376 -4.31 2.90 -13.69
C VAL A 376 -5.13 2.05 -14.65
N SER A 377 -4.91 2.23 -15.95
CA SER A 377 -5.57 1.41 -16.96
C SER A 377 -4.98 0.00 -17.05
N PRO A 378 -5.78 -1.00 -17.43
CA PRO A 378 -5.29 -2.37 -17.64
C PRO A 378 -4.10 -2.46 -18.59
N ASP A 379 -4.08 -1.66 -19.67
CA ASP A 379 -3.02 -1.68 -20.68
C ASP A 379 -1.70 -1.14 -20.13
N MET A 380 -1.72 -0.04 -19.37
CA MET A 380 -0.52 0.49 -18.71
C MET A 380 0.05 -0.52 -17.72
N ILE A 381 -0.81 -1.14 -16.89
CA ILE A 381 -0.37 -2.17 -15.96
C ILE A 381 0.25 -3.33 -16.76
N LYS A 382 -0.41 -3.82 -17.81
CA LYS A 382 0.07 -4.94 -18.66
C LYS A 382 1.44 -4.62 -19.27
N ARG A 383 1.61 -3.45 -19.91
CA ARG A 383 2.89 -3.01 -20.48
C ARG A 383 3.99 -2.99 -19.44
N ARG A 384 3.71 -2.45 -18.26
CA ARG A 384 4.70 -2.35 -17.17
C ARG A 384 5.15 -3.71 -16.65
N ALA A 385 4.23 -4.63 -16.40
CA ALA A 385 4.59 -5.97 -15.95
C ALA A 385 5.31 -6.81 -17.00
N MET A 386 4.94 -6.71 -18.28
CA MET A 386 5.69 -7.39 -19.36
C MET A 386 7.12 -6.84 -19.44
N LYS A 387 7.29 -5.54 -19.23
CA LYS A 387 8.57 -4.83 -19.30
C LYS A 387 9.50 -5.12 -18.12
N CYS A 388 8.99 -5.04 -16.90
CA CYS A 388 9.80 -5.04 -15.66
C CYS A 388 9.44 -6.15 -14.66
N GLY A 389 8.34 -6.87 -14.86
CA GLY A 389 7.85 -7.87 -13.91
C GLY A 389 8.79 -9.06 -13.74
N ASP A 390 8.63 -9.77 -12.63
CA ASP A 390 9.34 -11.01 -12.31
C ASP A 390 8.72 -12.27 -12.94
N GLY A 391 7.69 -12.12 -13.78
CA GLY A 391 6.95 -13.23 -14.41
C GLY A 391 5.92 -13.90 -13.51
N SER A 392 5.72 -13.43 -12.27
CA SER A 392 4.66 -13.95 -11.39
C SER A 392 3.25 -13.46 -11.76
N ARG A 393 3.15 -12.45 -12.61
CA ARG A 393 1.89 -12.03 -13.22
C ARG A 393 1.63 -12.92 -14.43
N PHE A 394 0.50 -13.63 -14.45
CA PHE A 394 0.12 -14.46 -15.59
C PHE A 394 -0.12 -13.58 -16.82
N LEU A 395 0.84 -13.49 -17.75
CA LEU A 395 0.69 -13.21 -19.18
C LEU A 395 2.03 -13.47 -19.91
N SER A 396 1.93 -14.11 -21.08
CA SER A 396 3.03 -14.60 -21.93
C SER A 396 3.78 -13.49 -22.69
N ASP A 397 5.03 -13.82 -23.00
CA ASP A 397 6.09 -13.03 -23.63
C ASP A 397 5.70 -12.14 -24.83
N GLU A 398 6.18 -10.90 -24.88
CA GLU A 398 7.38 -10.44 -25.61
C GLU A 398 7.51 -8.90 -25.40
N TYR A 399 8.72 -8.35 -25.56
CA TYR A 399 9.10 -6.92 -25.45
C TYR A 399 9.47 -6.38 -24.04
N ALA A 400 10.76 -6.46 -23.75
CA ALA A 400 11.43 -5.76 -22.65
C ALA A 400 12.20 -4.52 -23.18
N HIS A 401 11.82 -3.32 -22.76
CA HIS A 401 12.61 -2.10 -22.98
C HIS A 401 12.70 -1.25 -21.71
N LYS A 402 13.85 -0.63 -21.45
CA LYS A 402 14.24 -0.04 -20.17
C LYS A 402 13.45 1.21 -19.76
N ASP A 403 13.61 1.55 -18.47
CA ASP A 403 13.27 2.77 -17.74
C ASP A 403 12.06 2.67 -16.81
N ALA A 404 12.35 2.84 -15.52
CA ALA A 404 11.41 2.90 -14.42
C ALA A 404 10.75 4.28 -14.38
N VAL A 405 9.47 4.33 -14.05
CA VAL A 405 8.64 5.53 -14.11
C VAL A 405 7.98 5.70 -12.77
N TRP A 406 8.07 6.90 -12.21
CA TRP A 406 7.46 7.22 -10.93
C TRP A 406 6.39 8.31 -11.10
N GLY A 407 5.33 8.22 -10.29
CA GLY A 407 4.37 9.31 -10.08
C GLY A 407 3.43 9.64 -11.25
N TYR A 408 2.32 10.29 -10.92
CA TYR A 408 1.45 10.94 -11.90
C TYR A 408 1.89 12.39 -12.01
N GLY A 409 2.29 12.84 -13.21
CA GLY A 409 2.79 14.19 -13.44
C GLY A 409 4.31 14.37 -13.36
N ASP A 410 5.10 13.31 -13.17
CA ASP A 410 6.57 13.41 -13.14
C ASP A 410 7.17 13.51 -14.56
N ARG A 411 8.38 14.05 -14.66
CA ARG A 411 9.04 14.40 -15.94
C ARG A 411 9.52 13.19 -16.74
N ASP A 412 9.65 12.05 -16.09
CA ASP A 412 10.18 10.79 -16.61
C ASP A 412 9.08 9.80 -17.03
N ILE A 413 7.81 10.23 -17.11
CA ILE A 413 6.71 9.40 -17.64
C ILE A 413 6.93 9.10 -19.14
N PRO A 414 6.84 7.82 -19.58
CA PRO A 414 6.97 7.44 -20.97
C PRO A 414 5.92 8.14 -21.82
N LYS A 415 6.27 8.44 -23.07
CA LYS A 415 5.38 9.15 -23.99
C LYS A 415 4.04 8.44 -24.20
N ASP A 416 4.05 7.11 -24.22
CA ASP A 416 2.84 6.30 -24.41
C ASP A 416 1.93 6.37 -23.17
N ASP A 417 2.50 6.31 -21.97
CA ASP A 417 1.76 6.46 -20.73
C ASP A 417 1.21 7.89 -20.60
N LEU A 418 1.98 8.92 -21.00
CA LEU A 418 1.49 10.30 -21.08
C LEU A 418 0.33 10.47 -22.06
N GLN A 419 0.36 9.79 -23.20
CA GLN A 419 -0.75 9.81 -24.16
C GLN A 419 -1.99 9.14 -23.58
N GLU A 420 -1.82 8.04 -22.86
CA GLU A 420 -2.93 7.34 -22.24
C GLU A 420 -3.53 8.15 -21.08
N LEU A 421 -2.70 8.74 -20.21
CA LEU A 421 -3.17 9.64 -19.15
C LEU A 421 -3.94 10.85 -19.70
N LYS A 422 -3.57 11.36 -20.88
CA LYS A 422 -4.33 12.43 -21.56
C LYS A 422 -5.69 11.98 -22.09
N ARG A 423 -5.88 10.68 -22.31
CA ARG A 423 -7.15 10.09 -22.77
C ARG A 423 -8.06 9.69 -21.61
N MET A 424 -7.50 9.52 -20.40
CA MET A 424 -8.24 9.31 -19.15
C MET A 424 -8.75 10.64 -18.59
#